data_AF-A0A938LL87-F1
#
_entry.id   AF-A0A938LL87-F1
#
_cell.length_a   1.000
_cell.length_b   1.000
_cell.length_c   1.000
_cell.angle_alpha   90.00
_cell.angle_beta   90.00
_cell.angle_gamma   90.00
#
_symmetry.space_group_name_H-M   'P 1'
#
loop_
_entity.id
_entity.type
_entity.pdbx_description
1 polymer ?
#
loop_
_entity_poly.entity_id
_entity_poly.type
_entity_poly.pdbx_seq_one_letter_code
_entity_poly.pdbx_strand_id
1 'polypeptide(L)'
;MDAVVIATPNHWHALLAVWACEAGKDVYVEKPVSHNIWEGRQIVRAAARYNRIVQAGTQYRSDPGLRKAAEFIRQGRLGKVLWGHVVWYELRPGIGRKEPHWPDWLDYNLYCGPAPLEPLTRPRLHYDWHWVWSTGDGDLGNSGIHALDVCRFLAGIEGLPPRVLSLGGRFGVDDAAETPNTQLTVLDYQPAPILIENRNLPMKKGMN
;
A
#
# COMPACT_ATOMS: atom_id res chain seq x y z
N MET A 1 14.29 20.85 13.59
CA MET A 1 13.55 19.73 12.96
C MET A 1 14.12 19.54 11.57
N ASP A 2 14.75 18.39 11.36
CA ASP A 2 15.55 18.08 10.17
C ASP A 2 14.81 17.12 9.23
N ALA A 3 13.97 16.26 9.80
CA ALA A 3 13.13 15.32 9.07
C ALA A 3 11.71 15.26 9.65
N VAL A 4 10.78 14.70 8.88
CA VAL A 4 9.42 14.37 9.30
C VAL A 4 9.12 12.90 9.06
N VAL A 5 8.25 12.32 9.91
CA VAL A 5 7.67 10.99 9.71
C VAL A 5 6.19 11.19 9.36
N ILE A 6 5.80 10.71 8.18
CA ILE A 6 4.43 10.79 7.69
C ILE A 6 3.78 9.41 7.89
N ALA A 7 2.84 9.35 8.83
CA ALA A 7 2.02 8.18 9.17
C ALA A 7 0.52 8.54 9.19
N THR A 8 0.12 9.45 8.31
CA THR A 8 -1.28 9.85 8.09
C THR A 8 -2.00 8.79 7.25
N PRO A 9 -3.28 8.95 6.92
CA PRO A 9 -3.90 8.15 5.87
C PRO A 9 -3.23 8.33 4.49
N ASN A 10 -3.32 7.32 3.64
CA ASN A 10 -2.58 7.23 2.37
C ASN A 10 -2.81 8.43 1.43
N HIS A 11 -4.03 8.96 1.38
CA HIS A 11 -4.39 10.10 0.54
C HIS A 11 -3.64 11.38 0.91
N TRP A 12 -3.08 11.48 2.12
CA TRP A 12 -2.25 12.62 2.53
C TRP A 12 -0.76 12.48 2.22
N HIS A 13 -0.27 11.25 2.02
CA HIS A 13 1.16 10.95 2.01
C HIS A 13 1.94 11.78 1.00
N ALA A 14 1.49 11.83 -0.25
CA ALA A 14 2.22 12.50 -1.31
C ALA A 14 2.27 14.01 -1.13
N LEU A 15 1.14 14.63 -0.77
CA LEU A 15 1.06 16.06 -0.56
C LEU A 15 1.95 16.51 0.61
N LEU A 16 1.87 15.79 1.74
CA LEU A 16 2.71 16.08 2.91
C LEU A 16 4.19 15.86 2.61
N ALA A 17 4.56 14.82 1.86
CA ALA A 17 5.94 14.56 1.49
C ALA A 17 6.51 15.68 0.59
N VAL A 18 5.71 16.17 -0.38
CA VAL A 18 6.10 17.28 -1.25
C VAL A 18 6.28 18.57 -0.44
N TRP A 19 5.33 18.92 0.44
CA TRP A 19 5.44 20.10 1.29
C TRP A 19 6.62 20.02 2.26
N ALA A 20 6.87 18.85 2.84
CA ALA A 20 8.03 18.65 3.70
C ALA A 20 9.34 18.85 2.93
N CYS A 21 9.43 18.32 1.70
CA CYS A 21 10.60 18.54 0.85
C CYS A 21 10.80 20.03 0.53
N GLU A 22 9.73 20.74 0.16
CA GLU A 22 9.74 22.17 -0.13
C GLU A 22 10.13 23.01 1.09
N ALA A 23 9.73 22.59 2.29
CA ALA A 23 10.14 23.18 3.56
C ALA A 23 11.58 22.81 3.98
N GLY A 24 12.34 22.14 3.10
CA GLY A 24 13.73 21.76 3.34
C GLY A 24 13.92 20.58 4.29
N LYS A 25 12.91 19.73 4.48
CA LYS A 25 12.95 18.57 5.39
C LYS A 25 13.17 17.27 4.65
N ASP A 26 13.93 16.37 5.27
CA ASP A 26 13.95 14.96 4.86
C ASP A 26 12.67 14.26 5.31
N VAL A 27 12.29 13.19 4.63
CA VAL A 27 10.98 12.54 4.82
C VAL A 27 11.14 11.04 4.98
N TYR A 28 10.52 10.50 6.02
CA TYR A 28 10.11 9.10 6.07
C TYR A 28 8.61 9.06 5.85
N VAL A 29 8.14 8.30 4.86
CA VAL A 29 6.72 8.17 4.54
C VAL A 29 6.30 6.71 4.63
N GLU A 30 5.31 6.43 5.48
CA GLU A 30 4.77 5.09 5.67
C GLU A 30 4.23 4.49 4.37
N LYS A 31 4.22 3.17 4.32
CA LYS A 31 3.56 2.46 3.23
C LYS A 31 2.04 2.51 3.40
N PRO A 32 1.28 2.48 2.30
CA PRO A 32 1.73 2.72 0.93
C PRO A 32 2.08 4.20 0.73
N VAL A 33 3.17 4.46 0.02
CA VAL A 33 3.83 5.78 -0.07
C VAL A 33 2.94 6.86 -0.72
N SER A 34 1.94 6.46 -1.49
CA SER A 34 1.06 7.36 -2.23
C SER A 34 -0.21 6.63 -2.61
N HIS A 35 -1.29 7.36 -2.88
CA HIS A 35 -2.57 6.78 -3.27
C HIS A 35 -2.56 6.24 -4.71
N ASN A 36 -1.72 6.79 -5.58
CA ASN A 36 -1.53 6.32 -6.95
C ASN A 36 -0.10 6.56 -7.48
N ILE A 37 0.20 6.00 -8.65
CA ILE A 37 1.53 6.07 -9.27
C ILE A 37 1.93 7.51 -9.62
N TRP A 38 0.98 8.35 -10.05
CA TRP A 38 1.27 9.73 -10.44
C TRP A 38 1.70 10.56 -9.23
N GLU A 39 1.02 10.41 -8.09
CA GLU A 39 1.36 11.04 -6.82
C GLU A 39 2.75 10.61 -6.33
N GLY A 40 3.05 9.30 -6.33
CA GLY A 40 4.37 8.81 -5.94
C GLY A 40 5.50 9.39 -6.80
N ARG A 41 5.26 9.63 -8.10
CA ARG A 41 6.22 10.33 -8.98
C ARG A 41 6.42 11.79 -8.59
N GLN A 42 5.42 12.47 -8.02
CA GLN A 42 5.59 13.84 -7.54
C GLN A 42 6.51 13.89 -6.32
N ILE A 43 6.44 12.89 -5.43
CA ILE A 43 7.36 12.77 -4.29
C ILE A 43 8.80 12.65 -4.77
N VAL A 44 9.07 11.77 -5.75
CA VAL A 44 10.41 11.60 -6.34
C VAL A 44 10.92 12.91 -6.96
N ARG A 45 10.06 13.63 -7.68
CA ARG A 45 10.40 14.93 -8.26
C ARG A 45 10.70 15.98 -7.20
N ALA A 46 9.92 16.03 -6.11
CA ALA A 46 10.14 16.96 -5.02
C ALA A 46 11.46 16.67 -4.29
N ALA A 47 11.74 15.40 -3.99
CA ALA A 47 12.99 14.96 -3.39
C ALA A 47 14.20 15.44 -4.22
N ALA A 48 14.16 15.23 -5.53
CA ALA A 48 15.23 15.67 -6.44
C ALA A 48 15.32 17.20 -6.54
N ARG A 49 14.18 17.89 -6.71
CA ARG A 49 14.12 19.36 -6.87
C ARG A 49 14.66 20.10 -5.65
N TYR A 50 14.28 19.66 -4.46
CA TYR A 50 14.65 20.30 -3.20
C TYR A 50 15.87 19.66 -2.54
N ASN A 51 16.53 18.70 -3.21
CA ASN A 51 17.71 17.99 -2.74
C ASN A 51 17.50 17.39 -1.33
N ARG A 52 16.41 16.64 -1.15
CA ARG A 52 16.00 16.02 0.13
C ARG A 52 16.03 14.49 0.04
N ILE A 53 16.23 13.85 1.18
CA ILE A 53 16.12 12.40 1.32
C ILE A 53 14.66 12.04 1.57
N VAL A 54 14.13 11.10 0.78
CA VAL A 54 12.81 10.51 1.01
C VAL A 54 12.93 9.00 1.11
N GLN A 55 12.50 8.44 2.23
CA GLN A 55 12.49 7.01 2.50
C GLN A 55 11.06 6.49 2.61
N ALA A 56 10.76 5.45 1.83
CA ALA A 56 9.54 4.68 1.96
C ALA A 56 9.57 3.74 3.17
N GLY A 57 8.44 3.59 3.87
CA GLY A 57 8.27 2.72 5.02
C GLY A 57 8.13 1.24 4.68
N THR A 58 9.10 0.67 3.94
CA THR A 58 9.17 -0.77 3.64
C THR A 58 10.10 -1.49 4.63
N GLN A 59 9.67 -1.57 5.89
CA GLN A 59 10.51 -1.97 7.03
C GLN A 59 11.08 -3.40 6.92
N TYR A 60 10.41 -4.32 6.21
CA TYR A 60 10.90 -5.69 6.02
C TYR A 60 12.25 -5.78 5.31
N ARG A 61 12.65 -4.77 4.53
CA ARG A 61 14.01 -4.71 3.96
C ARG A 61 15.12 -4.60 5.02
N SER A 62 14.77 -4.20 6.24
CA SER A 62 15.70 -4.11 7.38
C SER A 62 15.85 -5.42 8.13
N ASP A 63 15.03 -6.44 7.84
CA ASP A 63 15.11 -7.75 8.50
C ASP A 63 16.44 -8.47 8.14
N PRO A 64 17.26 -8.87 9.13
CA PRO A 64 18.55 -9.52 8.86
C PRO A 64 18.44 -10.84 8.11
N GLY A 65 17.35 -11.59 8.32
CA GLY A 65 17.08 -12.85 7.62
C GLY A 65 16.78 -12.61 6.15
N LEU A 66 15.90 -11.66 5.84
CA LEU A 66 15.58 -11.27 4.47
C LEU A 66 16.79 -10.68 3.74
N ARG A 67 17.66 -9.92 4.43
CA ARG A 67 18.91 -9.42 3.83
C ARG A 67 19.85 -10.56 3.47
N LYS A 68 20.07 -11.53 4.36
CA LYS A 68 20.87 -12.73 4.10
C LYS A 68 20.27 -13.59 2.98
N ALA A 69 18.95 -13.74 2.94
CA ALA A 69 18.26 -14.46 1.86
C ALA A 69 18.45 -13.75 0.51
N ALA A 70 18.32 -12.42 0.46
CA ALA A 70 18.57 -11.64 -0.74
C ALA A 70 20.02 -11.78 -1.22
N GLU A 71 20.99 -11.74 -0.31
CA GLU A 71 22.40 -11.98 -0.62
C GLU A 71 22.63 -13.39 -1.20
N PHE A 72 22.06 -14.42 -0.58
CA PHE A 72 22.14 -15.80 -1.05
C PHE A 72 21.60 -15.96 -2.48
N ILE A 73 20.44 -15.35 -2.76
CA ILE A 73 19.81 -15.39 -4.09
C ILE A 73 20.65 -14.63 -5.12
N ARG A 74 21.11 -13.42 -4.79
CA ARG A 74 21.94 -12.58 -5.68
C ARG A 74 23.30 -13.20 -5.97
N GLN A 75 23.85 -14.01 -5.06
CA GLN A 75 25.05 -14.82 -5.30
C GLN A 75 24.82 -15.99 -6.26
N GLY A 76 23.60 -16.17 -6.77
CA GLY A 76 23.24 -17.24 -7.71
C GLY A 76 23.05 -18.60 -7.05
N ARG A 77 23.04 -18.69 -5.70
CA ARG A 77 22.98 -19.97 -4.98
C ARG A 77 21.62 -20.65 -5.06
N LEU A 78 20.56 -19.91 -5.39
CA LEU A 78 19.24 -20.45 -5.73
C LEU A 78 19.12 -20.87 -7.22
N GLY A 79 20.07 -20.44 -8.07
CA GLY A 79 19.95 -20.50 -9.52
C GLY A 79 19.14 -19.34 -10.11
N LYS A 80 18.74 -19.48 -11.37
CA LYS A 80 17.94 -18.46 -12.07
C LYS A 80 16.52 -18.42 -11.51
N VAL A 81 16.13 -17.29 -10.92
CA VAL A 81 14.73 -17.04 -10.51
C VAL A 81 13.86 -17.00 -11.77
N LEU A 82 12.84 -17.86 -11.81
CA LEU A 82 11.92 -17.98 -12.94
C LEU A 82 10.64 -17.18 -12.74
N TRP A 83 10.13 -17.14 -11.51
CA TRP A 83 8.94 -16.37 -11.10
C TRP A 83 8.90 -16.29 -9.57
N GLY A 84 8.11 -15.35 -9.04
CA GLY A 84 7.79 -15.24 -7.62
C GLY A 84 6.30 -15.45 -7.37
N HIS A 85 5.95 -16.13 -6.27
CA HIS A 85 4.58 -16.27 -5.79
C HIS A 85 4.46 -15.68 -4.40
N VAL A 86 3.57 -14.71 -4.25
CA VAL A 86 3.22 -14.10 -2.98
C VAL A 86 1.81 -14.51 -2.63
N VAL A 87 1.62 -15.07 -1.44
CA VAL A 87 0.32 -15.42 -0.89
C VAL A 87 0.14 -14.63 0.40
N TRP A 88 -0.81 -13.70 0.38
CA TRP A 88 -1.19 -12.91 1.54
C TRP A 88 -2.64 -13.19 1.93
N TYR A 89 -2.80 -14.11 2.88
CA TYR A 89 -4.10 -14.51 3.39
C TYR A 89 -4.24 -14.01 4.83
N GLU A 90 -5.00 -12.95 5.01
CA GLU A 90 -5.22 -12.31 6.31
C GLU A 90 -6.71 -12.06 6.49
N LEU A 91 -7.35 -12.78 7.42
CA LEU A 91 -8.77 -12.61 7.70
C LEU A 91 -9.06 -11.15 8.08
N ARG A 92 -9.98 -10.51 7.36
CA ARG A 92 -10.50 -9.20 7.71
C ARG A 92 -12.02 -9.24 7.79
N PRO A 93 -12.62 -8.93 8.95
CA PRO A 93 -14.05 -8.71 9.04
C PRO A 93 -14.49 -7.57 8.12
N GLY A 94 -15.76 -7.58 7.74
CA GLY A 94 -16.37 -6.43 7.08
C GLY A 94 -16.28 -5.18 7.96
N ILE A 95 -16.22 -4.01 7.32
CA ILE A 95 -16.19 -2.72 8.03
C ILE A 95 -17.57 -2.25 8.48
N GLY A 96 -18.61 -3.01 8.16
CA GLY A 96 -20.00 -2.64 8.39
C GLY A 96 -20.48 -1.53 7.46
N ARG A 97 -21.74 -1.14 7.64
CA ARG A 97 -22.39 -0.08 6.87
C ARG A 97 -23.20 0.80 7.82
N LYS A 98 -23.28 2.08 7.51
CA LYS A 98 -24.09 3.07 8.21
C LYS A 98 -24.68 4.03 7.18
N GLU A 99 -25.83 4.62 7.50
CA GLU A 99 -26.37 5.72 6.71
C GLU A 99 -25.35 6.87 6.57
N PRO A 100 -25.33 7.57 5.42
CA PRO A 100 -24.45 8.71 5.18
C PRO A 100 -24.51 9.72 6.34
N HIS A 101 -23.35 10.09 6.89
CA HIS A 101 -23.27 11.06 7.98
C HIS A 101 -21.96 11.85 7.93
N TRP A 102 -21.96 12.99 8.63
CA TRP A 102 -20.80 13.85 8.81
C TRP A 102 -20.38 13.83 10.29
N PRO A 103 -19.10 13.67 10.63
CA PRO A 103 -18.66 13.74 12.02
C PRO A 103 -18.68 15.20 12.50
N ASP A 104 -19.26 15.45 13.67
CA ASP A 104 -19.33 16.77 14.32
C ASP A 104 -18.14 17.06 15.24
N TRP A 105 -17.38 16.04 15.59
CA TRP A 105 -16.23 16.09 16.50
C TRP A 105 -14.87 16.26 15.80
N LEU A 106 -14.85 16.31 14.46
CA LEU A 106 -13.64 16.38 13.64
C LEU A 106 -13.80 17.42 12.54
N ASP A 107 -12.73 18.16 12.23
CA ASP A 107 -12.65 18.87 10.95
C ASP A 107 -12.52 17.85 9.82
N TYR A 108 -13.67 17.42 9.31
CA TYR A 108 -13.74 16.37 8.30
C TYR A 108 -13.18 16.81 6.96
N ASN A 109 -13.27 18.10 6.64
CA ASN A 109 -12.66 18.66 5.44
C ASN A 109 -11.13 18.57 5.52
N LEU A 110 -10.55 18.90 6.68
CA LEU A 110 -9.13 18.69 6.91
C LEU A 110 -8.76 17.20 6.93
N TYR A 111 -9.61 16.32 7.46
CA TYR A 111 -9.34 14.88 7.40
C TYR A 111 -9.28 14.38 5.95
N CYS A 112 -10.26 14.71 5.11
CA CYS A 112 -10.30 14.32 3.70
C CYS A 112 -9.13 14.91 2.91
N GLY A 113 -8.78 16.18 3.14
CA GLY A 113 -7.64 16.80 2.48
C GLY A 113 -7.77 16.79 0.95
N PRO A 114 -6.85 16.14 0.23
CA PRO A 114 -6.94 16.02 -1.23
C PRO A 114 -8.00 15.01 -1.71
N ALA A 115 -8.56 14.19 -0.82
CA ALA A 115 -9.65 13.28 -1.17
C ALA A 115 -10.98 14.05 -1.34
N PRO A 116 -11.92 13.56 -2.18
CA PRO A 116 -13.27 14.10 -2.25
C PRO A 116 -13.96 14.22 -0.88
N LEU A 117 -14.67 15.32 -0.69
CA LEU A 117 -15.48 15.54 0.51
C LEU A 117 -16.82 14.81 0.37
N GLU A 118 -16.87 13.57 0.85
CA GLU A 118 -18.04 12.69 0.77
C GLU A 118 -18.49 12.23 2.16
N PRO A 119 -19.81 12.05 2.41
CA PRO A 119 -20.29 11.61 3.72
C PRO A 119 -19.77 10.22 4.07
N LEU A 120 -19.52 9.98 5.35
CA LEU A 120 -19.13 8.66 5.85
C LEU A 120 -20.31 7.69 5.75
N THR A 121 -20.05 6.51 5.19
CA THR A 121 -21.01 5.40 5.06
C THR A 121 -20.65 4.20 5.95
N ARG A 122 -19.68 4.37 6.83
CA ARG A 122 -19.12 3.31 7.71
C ARG A 122 -19.11 3.71 9.18
N PRO A 123 -19.17 2.75 10.12
CA PRO A 123 -19.20 3.04 11.55
C PRO A 123 -17.89 3.60 12.12
N ARG A 124 -16.71 3.17 11.63
CA ARG A 124 -15.41 3.65 12.12
C ARG A 124 -14.72 4.51 11.07
N LEU A 125 -14.12 5.61 11.53
CA LEU A 125 -13.32 6.47 10.67
C LEU A 125 -11.92 5.87 10.43
N HIS A 126 -11.18 5.66 11.52
CA HIS A 126 -9.81 5.20 11.48
C HIS A 126 -9.70 3.71 11.14
N TYR A 127 -8.62 3.38 10.43
CA TYR A 127 -8.31 2.08 9.84
C TYR A 127 -9.25 1.64 8.71
N ASP A 128 -10.56 1.83 8.81
CA ASP A 128 -11.49 1.40 7.76
C ASP A 128 -11.39 2.23 6.46
N TRP A 129 -10.65 3.36 6.50
CA TRP A 129 -10.31 4.20 5.33
C TRP A 129 -9.51 3.48 4.25
N HIS A 130 -8.81 2.38 4.57
CA HIS A 130 -8.06 1.63 3.57
C HIS A 130 -8.95 1.05 2.47
N TRP A 131 -10.23 0.76 2.76
CA TRP A 131 -11.14 0.01 1.88
C TRP A 131 -12.14 0.89 1.11
N VAL A 132 -11.90 2.19 1.06
CA VAL A 132 -12.72 3.16 0.31
C VAL A 132 -11.80 3.88 -0.67
N TRP A 133 -12.17 3.90 -1.95
CA TRP A 133 -11.31 4.31 -3.05
C TRP A 133 -10.89 5.77 -2.98
N SER A 134 -11.66 6.63 -2.31
CA SER A 134 -11.29 8.03 -2.13
C SER A 134 -10.16 8.23 -1.11
N THR A 135 -10.00 7.30 -0.16
CA THR A 135 -9.07 7.47 0.97
C THR A 135 -7.98 6.42 1.08
N GLY A 136 -8.11 5.31 0.35
CA GLY A 136 -7.22 4.14 0.42
C GLY A 136 -7.26 3.28 -0.83
N ASP A 137 -6.36 2.30 -0.87
CA ASP A 137 -5.97 1.55 -2.06
C ASP A 137 -6.17 0.03 -1.90
N GLY A 138 -7.03 -0.39 -0.97
CA GLY A 138 -7.38 -1.79 -0.79
C GLY A 138 -6.29 -2.59 -0.10
N ASP A 139 -6.57 -3.87 0.17
CA ASP A 139 -5.66 -4.68 0.99
C ASP A 139 -4.36 -5.03 0.24
N LEU A 140 -4.39 -4.98 -1.09
CA LEU A 140 -3.18 -5.04 -1.91
C LEU A 140 -2.22 -3.88 -1.59
N GLY A 141 -2.74 -2.66 -1.44
CA GLY A 141 -1.95 -1.48 -1.08
C GLY A 141 -1.59 -1.42 0.41
N ASN A 142 -2.50 -1.85 1.29
CA ASN A 142 -2.25 -1.86 2.73
C ASN A 142 -1.25 -2.93 3.17
N SER A 143 -1.55 -4.20 2.88
CA SER A 143 -0.76 -5.35 3.34
C SER A 143 0.01 -6.03 2.22
N GLY A 144 -0.62 -6.22 1.06
CA GLY A 144 0.00 -6.94 -0.07
C GLY A 144 1.33 -6.33 -0.52
N ILE A 145 1.47 -5.00 -0.39
CA ILE A 145 2.70 -4.28 -0.74
C ILE A 145 3.91 -4.74 0.08
N HIS A 146 3.72 -5.16 1.33
CA HIS A 146 4.82 -5.65 2.17
C HIS A 146 5.48 -6.88 1.56
N ALA A 147 4.66 -7.89 1.24
CA ALA A 147 5.16 -9.14 0.73
C ALA A 147 5.60 -9.04 -0.74
N LEU A 148 4.91 -8.22 -1.54
CA LEU A 148 5.35 -7.89 -2.90
C LEU A 148 6.72 -7.21 -2.92
N ASP A 149 6.95 -6.24 -2.03
CA ASP A 149 8.24 -5.56 -1.92
C ASP A 149 9.36 -6.52 -1.51
N VAL A 150 9.11 -7.42 -0.55
CA VAL A 150 10.07 -8.46 -0.16
C VAL A 150 10.40 -9.37 -1.34
N CYS A 151 9.40 -9.82 -2.09
CA CYS A 151 9.63 -10.68 -3.26
C CYS A 151 10.52 -9.99 -4.30
N ARG A 152 10.25 -8.72 -4.61
CA ARG A 152 11.09 -7.91 -5.50
C ARG A 152 12.50 -7.74 -4.95
N PHE A 153 12.63 -7.45 -3.65
CA PHE A 153 13.91 -7.27 -2.99
C PHE A 153 14.77 -8.54 -3.07
N LEU A 154 14.19 -9.70 -2.75
CA LEU A 154 14.86 -11.00 -2.81
C LEU A 154 15.29 -11.36 -4.24
N ALA A 155 14.41 -11.12 -5.23
CA ALA A 155 14.70 -11.40 -6.64
C ALA A 155 15.63 -10.37 -7.31
N GLY A 156 16.00 -9.28 -6.62
CA GLY A 156 16.80 -8.21 -7.20
C GLY A 156 16.09 -7.45 -8.32
N ILE A 157 14.77 -7.35 -8.26
CA ILE A 157 13.95 -6.70 -9.28
C ILE A 157 13.88 -5.20 -8.97
N GLU A 158 14.31 -4.40 -9.95
CA GLU A 158 14.23 -2.94 -9.92
C GLU A 158 13.24 -2.42 -10.98
N GLY A 159 12.77 -1.19 -10.80
CA GLY A 159 11.83 -0.56 -11.74
C GLY A 159 10.39 -1.08 -11.64
N LEU A 160 9.58 -0.73 -12.65
CA LEU A 160 8.16 -1.06 -12.73
C LEU A 160 7.94 -2.27 -13.66
N PRO A 161 6.88 -3.07 -13.44
CA PRO A 161 6.54 -4.12 -14.38
C PRO A 161 5.99 -3.47 -15.68
N PRO A 162 6.39 -3.93 -16.88
CA PRO A 162 5.87 -3.42 -18.15
C PRO A 162 4.38 -3.71 -18.35
N ARG A 163 3.85 -4.75 -17.69
CA ARG A 163 2.45 -5.18 -17.80
C ARG A 163 1.95 -5.67 -16.44
N VAL A 164 0.67 -5.40 -16.18
CA VAL A 164 -0.04 -5.88 -14.99
C VAL A 164 -1.38 -6.43 -15.43
N LEU A 165 -1.74 -7.60 -14.93
CA LEU A 165 -3.09 -8.17 -15.00
C LEU A 165 -3.60 -8.34 -13.58
N SER A 166 -4.74 -7.76 -13.26
CA SER A 166 -5.37 -7.93 -11.95
C SER A 166 -6.83 -8.32 -12.12
N LEU A 167 -7.25 -9.31 -11.36
CA LEU A 167 -8.64 -9.73 -11.25
C LEU A 167 -8.99 -9.91 -9.78
N GLY A 168 -10.19 -9.51 -9.40
CA GLY A 168 -10.61 -9.59 -8.02
C GLY A 168 -12.01 -9.06 -7.83
N GLY A 169 -12.49 -9.19 -6.61
CA GLY A 169 -13.79 -8.71 -6.21
C GLY A 169 -13.95 -8.71 -4.70
N ARG A 170 -15.11 -8.22 -4.28
CA ARG A 170 -15.54 -8.22 -2.89
C ARG A 170 -16.61 -9.29 -2.72
N PHE A 171 -16.31 -10.31 -1.92
CA PHE A 171 -17.17 -11.49 -1.76
C PHE A 171 -17.54 -11.73 -0.30
N GLY A 172 -18.71 -12.33 -0.06
CA GLY A 172 -19.11 -12.84 1.26
C GLY A 172 -19.36 -11.78 2.36
N VAL A 173 -19.31 -10.50 2.01
CA VAL A 173 -19.53 -9.36 2.91
C VAL A 173 -20.35 -8.30 2.17
N ASP A 174 -21.41 -7.81 2.81
CA ASP A 174 -22.16 -6.63 2.37
C ASP A 174 -21.90 -5.49 3.36
N ASP A 175 -21.02 -4.57 2.99
CA ASP A 175 -20.59 -3.47 3.84
C ASP A 175 -20.25 -2.21 3.01
N ALA A 176 -19.73 -1.18 3.65
CA ALA A 176 -19.41 0.10 3.00
C ALA A 176 -18.07 0.11 2.24
N ALA A 177 -17.34 -0.99 2.20
CA ALA A 177 -16.06 -1.05 1.53
C ALA A 177 -16.22 -1.31 0.02
N GLU A 178 -15.34 -0.69 -0.76
CA GLU A 178 -15.41 -0.68 -2.23
C GLU A 178 -14.28 -1.51 -2.85
N THR A 179 -13.21 -1.76 -2.09
CA THR A 179 -12.03 -2.45 -2.59
C THR A 179 -12.20 -3.98 -2.57
N PRO A 180 -11.54 -4.71 -3.49
CA PRO A 180 -11.52 -6.16 -3.46
C PRO A 180 -11.03 -6.71 -2.10
N ASN A 181 -11.68 -7.77 -1.63
CA ASN A 181 -11.20 -8.56 -0.49
C ASN A 181 -10.58 -9.90 -0.94
N THR A 182 -10.66 -10.19 -2.24
CA THR A 182 -10.00 -11.32 -2.90
C THR A 182 -9.49 -10.84 -4.25
N GLN A 183 -8.20 -10.95 -4.49
CA GLN A 183 -7.54 -10.42 -5.67
C GLN A 183 -6.32 -11.26 -6.06
N LEU A 184 -6.17 -11.51 -7.36
CA LEU A 184 -5.00 -12.09 -7.99
C LEU A 184 -4.38 -11.04 -8.92
N THR A 185 -3.11 -10.74 -8.74
CA THR A 185 -2.38 -9.80 -9.61
C THR A 185 -1.11 -10.44 -10.15
N VAL A 186 -0.98 -10.46 -11.47
CA VAL A 186 0.24 -10.82 -12.20
C VAL A 186 0.98 -9.53 -12.54
N LEU A 187 2.21 -9.40 -12.07
CA LEU A 187 3.13 -8.32 -12.41
C LEU A 187 4.26 -8.90 -13.27
N ASP A 188 4.31 -8.53 -14.54
CA ASP A 188 5.24 -9.07 -15.55
C ASP A 188 6.66 -8.48 -15.42
N TYR A 189 7.19 -8.44 -14.19
CA TYR A 189 8.54 -7.96 -13.92
C TYR A 189 9.59 -8.74 -14.72
N GLN A 190 10.69 -8.06 -15.01
CA GLN A 190 11.86 -8.66 -15.65
C GLN A 190 13.00 -8.77 -14.62
N PRO A 191 13.76 -9.88 -14.62
CA PRO A 191 13.69 -11.03 -15.54
C PRO A 191 12.64 -12.10 -15.16
N ALA A 192 11.91 -11.91 -14.05
CA ALA A 192 10.99 -12.91 -13.51
C ALA A 192 9.68 -12.24 -13.08
N PRO A 193 8.52 -12.72 -13.55
CA PRO A 193 7.23 -12.20 -13.13
C PRO A 193 6.95 -12.52 -11.67
N ILE A 194 6.10 -11.71 -11.03
CA ILE A 194 5.60 -11.94 -9.68
C ILE A 194 4.08 -12.06 -9.72
N LEU A 195 3.57 -13.14 -9.15
CA LEU A 195 2.15 -13.34 -8.86
C LEU A 195 1.89 -13.00 -7.41
N ILE A 196 0.86 -12.20 -7.13
CA ILE A 196 0.36 -11.98 -5.77
C ILE A 196 -1.11 -12.36 -5.66
N GLU A 197 -1.40 -13.19 -4.66
CA GLU A 197 -2.73 -13.53 -4.20
C GLU A 197 -2.99 -12.83 -2.87
N ASN A 198 -4.03 -12.01 -2.83
CA ASN A 198 -4.47 -11.34 -1.62
C ASN A 198 -5.90 -11.80 -1.29
N ARG A 199 -6.12 -12.32 -0.09
CA ARG A 199 -7.44 -12.81 0.32
C ARG A 199 -7.72 -12.51 1.79
N ASN A 200 -8.91 -11.98 2.06
CA ASN A 200 -9.36 -11.64 3.41
C ASN A 200 -10.57 -12.43 3.91
N LEU A 201 -10.98 -13.45 3.15
CA LEU A 201 -12.12 -14.29 3.49
C LEU A 201 -11.73 -15.39 4.49
N PRO A 202 -12.67 -15.83 5.34
CA PRO A 202 -12.45 -16.97 6.21
C PRO A 202 -12.14 -18.25 5.42
N MET A 203 -11.37 -19.12 6.05
CA MET A 203 -11.01 -20.44 5.50
C MET A 203 -12.15 -21.46 5.65
N LYS A 204 -13.07 -21.25 6.59
CA LYS A 204 -14.21 -22.13 6.87
C LYS A 204 -15.52 -21.33 6.88
N LYS A 205 -16.61 -22.00 6.50
CA LYS A 205 -17.96 -21.45 6.58
C LYS A 205 -18.32 -21.15 8.05
N GLY A 206 -18.89 -19.96 8.31
CA GLY A 206 -19.40 -19.57 9.63
C GLY A 206 -18.41 -18.86 10.57
N MET A 207 -17.27 -18.37 10.06
CA MET A 207 -16.27 -17.63 10.85
C MET A 207 -16.34 -16.10 10.64
N ASN A 208 -17.55 -15.53 10.53
CA ASN A 208 -17.74 -14.08 10.36
C ASN A 208 -18.02 -13.40 11.71
#